data_AF-A0AAE2MEU1-F1
#
_entry.id   AF-A0AAE2MEU1-F1
#
_cell.length_a   1.000
_cell.length_b   1.000
_cell.length_c   1.000
_cell.angle_alpha   90.00
_cell.angle_beta   90.00
_cell.angle_gamma   90.00
#
_symmetry.space_group_name_H-M   'P 1'
#
loop_
_entity.id
_entity.type
_entity.pdbx_description
1 polymer ?
#
loop_
_entity_poly.entity_id
_entity_poly.type
_entity_poly.pdbx_seq_one_letter_code
_entity_poly.pdbx_strand_id
1 'polypeptide(L)'
;KPHVNVGTIGHVDHGKTTLTAAITNVLAKVYGGVAKDFASIDNAPEERERGITISTSHVEYDTPTRHYAHVDCPGHADYVKNMITGAAQMDGAILVVAATDGPMPQTREHILLSRQVGVPYIVVFMNKCDMVDDEELLELVEMEVRELLSEYDFPGDDLPLIAGSALKALEGEKE
;
A
#
# COMPACT_ATOMS: atom_id res chain seq x y z
N LYS A 1 0.66 17.88 -15.14
CA LYS A 1 1.18 16.57 -15.60
C LYS A 1 -0.02 15.63 -15.75
N PRO A 2 0.06 14.50 -16.47
CA PRO A 2 -1.01 13.49 -16.42
C PRO A 2 -1.31 13.13 -14.96
N HIS A 3 -2.59 13.15 -14.61
CA HIS A 3 -3.09 12.84 -13.27
C HIS A 3 -3.46 11.35 -13.21
N VAL A 4 -3.07 10.66 -12.13
CA VAL A 4 -3.40 9.25 -11.91
C VAL A 4 -3.82 9.07 -10.46
N ASN A 5 -4.98 8.45 -10.24
CA ASN A 5 -5.44 8.07 -8.90
C ASN A 5 -4.83 6.73 -8.54
N VAL A 6 -4.13 6.67 -7.41
CA VAL A 6 -3.58 5.43 -6.87
C VAL A 6 -4.02 5.26 -5.41
N GLY A 7 -3.76 4.10 -4.82
CA GLY A 7 -3.98 3.95 -3.39
C GLY A 7 -3.43 2.65 -2.82
N THR A 8 -3.24 2.63 -1.51
CA THR A 8 -2.73 1.46 -0.78
C THR A 8 -3.89 0.58 -0.31
N ILE A 9 -3.74 -0.72 -0.53
CA ILE A 9 -4.66 -1.77 -0.08
C ILE A 9 -3.86 -2.90 0.58
N GLY A 10 -4.53 -3.78 1.34
CA GLY A 10 -3.90 -4.90 2.03
C GLY A 10 -4.34 -4.99 3.49
N HIS A 11 -3.90 -6.06 4.15
CA HIS A 11 -4.29 -6.38 5.52
C HIS A 11 -3.92 -5.30 6.54
N VAL A 12 -4.62 -5.30 7.68
CA VAL A 12 -4.31 -4.46 8.83
C VAL A 12 -2.85 -4.67 9.27
N ASP A 13 -2.20 -3.63 9.76
CA ASP A 13 -0.80 -3.65 10.24
C ASP A 13 0.29 -4.05 9.24
N HIS A 14 -0.03 -4.27 7.96
CA HIS A 14 0.98 -4.49 6.92
C HIS A 14 1.75 -3.22 6.52
N GLY A 15 1.37 -2.05 7.05
CA GLY A 15 2.11 -0.79 6.89
C GLY A 15 1.71 0.08 5.68
N LYS A 16 0.44 0.04 5.27
CA LYS A 16 -0.13 0.91 4.22
C LYS A 16 0.16 2.39 4.46
N THR A 17 -0.24 2.90 5.62
CA THR A 17 -0.09 4.32 5.99
C THR A 17 1.38 4.71 6.15
N THR A 18 2.22 3.81 6.68
CA THR A 18 3.68 4.01 6.75
C THR A 18 4.29 4.14 5.36
N LEU A 19 3.87 3.29 4.41
CA LEU A 19 4.31 3.37 3.02
C LEU A 19 3.85 4.67 2.36
N THR A 20 2.60 5.08 2.58
CA THR A 20 2.05 6.34 2.07
C THR A 20 2.88 7.54 2.56
N ALA A 21 3.20 7.60 3.86
CA ALA A 21 4.08 8.61 4.42
C ALA A 21 5.49 8.56 3.80
N ALA A 22 6.08 7.37 3.67
CA ALA A 22 7.41 7.18 3.09
C ALA A 22 7.48 7.67 1.64
N ILE A 23 6.47 7.36 0.81
CA ILE A 23 6.39 7.83 -0.58
C ILE A 23 6.41 9.36 -0.64
N THR A 24 5.57 10.03 0.17
CA THR A 24 5.52 11.50 0.17
C THR A 24 6.84 12.12 0.63
N ASN A 25 7.49 11.56 1.64
CA ASN A 25 8.76 12.06 2.17
C ASN A 25 9.91 11.85 1.19
N VAL A 26 10.01 10.67 0.57
CA VAL A 26 11.02 10.38 -0.45
C VAL A 26 10.85 11.31 -1.65
N LEU A 27 9.63 11.47 -2.18
CA LEU A 27 9.39 12.33 -3.33
C LEU A 27 9.62 13.81 -3.00
N ALA A 28 9.21 14.28 -1.82
CA ALA A 28 9.47 15.65 -1.37
C ALA A 28 10.98 15.92 -1.27
N LYS A 29 11.78 14.95 -0.82
CA LYS A 29 13.24 15.06 -0.73
C LYS A 29 13.92 15.06 -2.10
N VAL A 30 13.45 14.22 -3.02
CA VAL A 30 14.10 14.02 -4.34
C VAL A 30 13.68 15.08 -5.35
N TYR A 31 12.40 15.45 -5.40
CA TYR A 31 11.84 16.32 -6.43
C TYR A 31 11.29 17.65 -5.88
N GLY A 32 11.36 17.86 -4.56
CA GLY A 32 10.64 18.94 -3.90
C GLY A 32 9.18 18.57 -3.64
N GLY A 33 8.48 19.37 -2.83
CA GLY A 33 7.09 19.14 -2.47
C GLY A 33 6.84 19.22 -0.97
N VAL A 34 5.63 18.84 -0.55
CA VAL A 34 5.23 18.83 0.85
C VAL A 34 5.34 17.40 1.39
N ALA A 35 6.32 17.18 2.26
CA ALA A 35 6.43 15.99 3.09
C ALA A 35 5.16 15.81 3.94
N LYS A 36 4.65 14.58 4.04
CA LYS A 36 3.52 14.23 4.91
C LYS A 36 3.96 13.19 5.92
N ASP A 37 3.86 13.55 7.19
CA ASP A 37 4.16 12.62 8.28
C ASP A 37 3.01 11.64 8.49
N PHE A 38 3.32 10.45 8.98
CA PHE A 38 2.33 9.42 9.34
C PHE A 38 1.16 9.99 10.18
N ALA A 39 1.47 10.77 11.21
CA ALA A 39 0.48 11.38 12.10
C ALA A 39 -0.41 12.46 11.44
N SER A 40 -0.05 12.90 10.23
CA SER A 40 -0.87 13.81 9.42
C SER A 40 -1.90 13.08 8.55
N ILE A 41 -1.65 11.79 8.28
CA ILE A 41 -2.53 10.89 7.50
C ILE A 41 -3.55 10.24 8.45
N ASP A 42 -3.09 9.59 9.52
CA ASP A 42 -3.94 9.09 10.62
C ASP A 42 -4.11 10.19 11.68
N ASN A 43 -5.00 11.14 11.38
CA ASN A 43 -5.15 12.36 12.19
C ASN A 43 -6.39 12.36 13.09
N ALA A 44 -7.35 11.45 12.88
CA ALA A 44 -8.53 11.39 13.71
C ALA A 44 -8.17 10.91 15.13
N PRO A 45 -8.76 11.49 16.19
CA PRO A 45 -8.48 11.07 17.57
C PRO A 45 -8.69 9.56 17.80
N GLU A 46 -9.72 8.98 17.16
CA GLU A 46 -10.04 7.56 17.26
C GLU A 46 -9.01 6.67 16.54
N GLU A 47 -8.47 7.12 15.39
CA GLU A 47 -7.42 6.41 14.65
C GLU A 47 -6.12 6.37 15.45
N ARG A 48 -5.76 7.49 16.09
CA ARG A 48 -4.56 7.58 16.94
C ARG A 48 -4.67 6.75 18.21
N GLU A 49 -5.86 6.66 18.80
CA GLU A 49 -6.08 5.86 20.01
C GLU A 49 -6.04 4.36 19.70
N ARG A 50 -6.55 3.95 18.53
CA ARG A 50 -6.62 2.53 18.13
C ARG A 50 -5.43 2.05 17.32
N GLY A 51 -4.61 2.95 16.76
CA GLY A 51 -3.47 2.61 15.91
C GLY A 51 -3.87 2.00 14.57
N ILE A 52 -5.10 2.24 14.09
CA ILE A 52 -5.61 1.72 12.81
C ILE A 52 -6.25 2.84 12.00
N THR A 53 -6.08 2.79 10.67
CA THR A 53 -6.79 3.65 9.73
C THR A 53 -8.28 3.29 9.71
N ILE A 54 -9.15 4.29 9.88
CA ILE A 54 -10.61 4.13 9.91
C ILE A 54 -11.21 4.77 8.65
N SER A 55 -10.78 5.99 8.35
CA SER A 55 -11.23 6.78 7.21
C SER A 55 -10.23 6.73 6.07
N THR A 56 -10.71 6.88 4.84
CA THR A 56 -9.81 7.00 3.68
C THR A 56 -9.13 8.36 3.71
N SER A 57 -7.80 8.37 3.71
CA SER A 57 -7.01 9.59 3.67
C SER A 57 -6.50 9.86 2.25
N HIS A 58 -6.63 11.10 1.81
CA HIS A 58 -6.14 11.54 0.50
C HIS A 58 -4.84 12.33 0.67
N VAL A 59 -3.78 11.88 0.01
CA VAL A 59 -2.51 12.62 -0.09
C VAL A 59 -2.13 12.83 -1.55
N GLU A 60 -1.39 13.88 -1.84
CA GLU A 60 -0.92 14.18 -3.19
C GLU A 60 0.59 14.23 -3.23
N TYR A 61 1.16 13.75 -4.33
CA TYR A 61 2.58 13.85 -4.61
C TYR A 61 2.87 13.84 -6.11
N ASP A 62 4.06 14.31 -6.46
CA ASP A 62 4.51 14.45 -7.84
C ASP A 62 5.75 13.60 -8.11
N THR A 63 5.79 13.01 -9.30
CA THR A 63 7.05 12.59 -9.92
C THR A 63 7.37 13.56 -11.08
N PRO A 64 8.56 13.48 -11.72
CA PRO A 64 8.83 14.26 -12.91
C PRO A 64 7.83 14.01 -14.06
N THR A 65 7.19 12.84 -14.09
CA THR A 65 6.34 12.39 -15.19
C THR A 65 4.85 12.57 -14.94
N ARG A 66 4.37 12.44 -13.70
CA ARG A 66 2.94 12.42 -13.35
C ARG A 66 2.66 13.12 -12.03
N HIS A 67 1.41 13.52 -11.84
CA HIS A 67 0.87 13.93 -10.55
C HIS A 67 -0.05 12.80 -10.07
N TYR A 68 0.04 12.46 -8.78
CA TYR A 68 -0.69 11.37 -8.18
C TYR A 68 -1.57 11.88 -7.04
N ALA A 69 -2.84 11.53 -7.09
CA ALA A 69 -3.72 11.55 -5.92
C ALA A 69 -3.74 10.13 -5.34
N HIS A 70 -3.29 9.99 -4.09
CA HIS A 70 -3.16 8.72 -3.41
C HIS A 70 -4.23 8.59 -2.33
N VAL A 71 -4.98 7.49 -2.37
CA VAL A 71 -5.99 7.15 -1.37
C VAL A 71 -5.47 6.04 -0.46
N ASP A 72 -5.19 6.37 0.80
CA ASP A 72 -4.81 5.40 1.83
C ASP A 72 -6.06 4.71 2.36
N CYS A 73 -6.22 3.41 2.10
CA CYS A 73 -7.44 2.68 2.48
C CYS A 73 -7.25 1.86 3.78
N PRO A 74 -8.29 1.74 4.61
CA PRO A 74 -8.22 0.95 5.83
C PRO A 74 -8.12 -0.55 5.51
N GLY A 75 -7.38 -1.30 6.35
CA GLY A 75 -7.19 -2.75 6.20
C GLY A 75 -7.96 -3.64 7.18
N HIS A 76 -8.71 -3.03 8.09
CA HIS A 76 -9.49 -3.75 9.10
C HIS A 76 -10.85 -4.15 8.53
N ALA A 77 -11.33 -5.36 8.85
CA ALA A 77 -12.57 -5.92 8.30
C ALA A 77 -13.80 -5.02 8.53
N ASP A 78 -13.87 -4.39 9.70
CA ASP A 78 -14.98 -3.48 10.06
C ASP A 78 -15.11 -2.25 9.14
N TYR A 79 -14.04 -1.88 8.43
CA TYR A 79 -13.97 -0.69 7.59
C TYR A 79 -13.86 -1.00 6.08
N VAL A 80 -14.17 -2.24 5.67
CA VAL A 80 -14.17 -2.67 4.26
C VAL A 80 -15.01 -1.76 3.35
N LYS A 81 -16.12 -1.20 3.85
CA LYS A 81 -16.95 -0.25 3.09
C LYS A 81 -16.17 0.98 2.61
N ASN A 82 -15.30 1.51 3.47
CA ASN A 82 -14.49 2.69 3.15
C ASN A 82 -13.41 2.32 2.13
N MET A 83 -12.85 1.12 2.22
CA MET A 83 -11.93 0.59 1.22
C MET A 83 -12.60 0.45 -0.15
N ILE A 84 -13.83 -0.08 -0.24
CA ILE A 84 -14.58 -0.20 -1.50
C ILE A 84 -14.76 1.19 -2.17
N THR A 85 -15.15 2.20 -1.39
CA THR A 85 -15.32 3.57 -1.92
C THR A 85 -14.00 4.22 -2.34
N GLY A 86 -12.90 3.87 -1.69
CA GLY A 86 -11.55 4.34 -2.08
C GLY A 86 -11.04 3.63 -3.34
N ALA A 87 -11.13 2.30 -3.38
CA ALA A 87 -10.67 1.47 -4.49
C ALA A 87 -11.42 1.77 -5.80
N ALA A 88 -12.71 2.11 -5.74
CA ALA A 88 -13.49 2.51 -6.92
C ALA A 88 -12.97 3.79 -7.61
N GLN A 89 -12.11 4.57 -6.94
CA GLN A 89 -11.50 5.78 -7.49
C GLN A 89 -10.11 5.52 -8.09
N MET A 90 -9.54 4.32 -7.93
CA MET A 90 -8.15 4.04 -8.26
C MET A 90 -7.99 3.62 -9.73
N ASP A 91 -7.09 4.31 -10.44
CA ASP A 91 -6.58 3.88 -11.75
C ASP A 91 -5.54 2.76 -11.61
N GLY A 92 -5.03 2.52 -10.39
CA GLY A 92 -4.21 1.37 -10.02
C GLY A 92 -3.98 1.34 -8.50
N ALA A 93 -3.78 0.15 -7.94
CA ALA A 93 -3.59 -0.01 -6.50
C ALA A 93 -2.18 -0.49 -6.16
N ILE A 94 -1.72 -0.18 -4.94
CA ILE A 94 -0.51 -0.68 -4.33
C ILE A 94 -0.94 -1.69 -3.24
N LEU A 95 -0.74 -2.97 -3.51
CA LEU A 95 -0.99 -4.04 -2.54
C LEU A 95 0.19 -4.14 -1.58
N VAL A 96 -0.06 -3.87 -0.30
CA VAL A 96 0.96 -3.93 0.75
C VAL A 96 0.84 -5.24 1.51
N VAL A 97 1.91 -6.05 1.49
CA VAL A 97 1.99 -7.35 2.16
C VAL A 97 3.20 -7.35 3.08
N ALA A 98 3.02 -7.66 4.37
CA ALA A 98 4.16 -7.79 5.27
C ALA A 98 4.89 -9.12 5.01
N ALA A 99 6.21 -9.07 4.84
CA ALA A 99 7.06 -10.25 4.67
C ALA A 99 7.01 -11.20 5.87
N THR A 100 6.74 -10.67 7.08
CA THR A 100 6.63 -11.47 8.30
C THR A 100 5.37 -12.33 8.37
N ASP A 101 4.31 -11.89 7.67
CA ASP A 101 2.96 -12.43 7.83
C ASP A 101 2.46 -13.14 6.56
N GLY A 102 2.94 -12.71 5.39
CA GLY A 102 2.48 -13.18 4.10
C GLY A 102 1.04 -12.74 3.76
N PRO A 103 0.38 -13.41 2.80
CA PRO A 103 -0.99 -13.08 2.42
C PRO A 103 -2.02 -13.45 3.49
N MET A 104 -2.55 -12.45 4.18
CA MET A 104 -3.60 -12.58 5.19
C MET A 104 -5.03 -12.48 4.61
N PRO A 105 -6.11 -12.78 5.38
CA PRO A 105 -7.48 -12.81 4.86
C PRO A 105 -7.94 -11.53 4.14
N GLN A 106 -7.57 -10.35 4.66
CA GLN A 106 -7.91 -9.07 4.06
C GLN A 106 -7.05 -8.76 2.83
N THR A 107 -5.86 -9.36 2.68
CA THR A 107 -5.10 -9.29 1.41
C THR A 107 -5.93 -9.91 0.29
N ARG A 108 -6.49 -11.11 0.54
CA ARG A 108 -7.38 -11.81 -0.39
C ARG A 108 -8.66 -11.03 -0.68
N GLU A 109 -9.32 -10.54 0.37
CA GLU A 109 -10.55 -9.75 0.25
C GLU A 109 -10.32 -8.46 -0.55
N HIS A 110 -9.21 -7.76 -0.31
CA HIS A 110 -8.90 -6.51 -0.99
C HIS A 110 -8.60 -6.73 -2.48
N ILE A 111 -7.91 -7.80 -2.85
CA ILE A 111 -7.67 -8.14 -4.28
C ILE A 111 -9.02 -8.41 -4.97
N LEU A 112 -9.87 -9.24 -4.37
CA LEU A 112 -11.19 -9.56 -4.90
C LEU A 112 -12.05 -8.30 -5.08
N LEU A 113 -12.12 -7.45 -4.06
CA LEU A 113 -12.91 -6.22 -4.10
C LEU A 113 -12.34 -5.22 -5.11
N SER A 114 -11.02 -5.09 -5.20
CA SER A 114 -10.37 -4.24 -6.21
C SER A 114 -10.74 -4.67 -7.63
N ARG A 115 -10.78 -5.98 -7.88
CA ARG A 115 -11.26 -6.53 -9.16
C ARG A 115 -12.73 -6.18 -9.42
N GLN A 116 -13.59 -6.34 -8.42
CA GLN A 116 -15.03 -6.09 -8.55
C GLN A 116 -15.37 -4.61 -8.79
N VAL A 117 -14.61 -3.68 -8.19
CA VAL A 117 -14.78 -2.24 -8.42
C VAL A 117 -14.05 -1.72 -9.66
N GLY A 118 -13.32 -2.59 -10.37
CA GLY A 118 -12.73 -2.30 -11.67
C GLY A 118 -11.33 -1.70 -11.63
N VAL A 119 -10.56 -1.89 -10.55
CA VAL A 119 -9.14 -1.50 -10.51
C VAL A 119 -8.38 -2.27 -11.61
N PRO A 120 -7.77 -1.58 -12.59
CA PRO A 120 -7.24 -2.25 -13.78
C PRO A 120 -5.84 -2.84 -13.59
N TYR A 121 -5.09 -2.36 -12.59
CA TYR A 121 -3.69 -2.75 -12.38
C TYR A 121 -3.30 -2.69 -10.90
N ILE A 122 -2.45 -3.61 -10.45
CA ILE A 122 -1.93 -3.68 -9.09
C ILE A 122 -0.41 -3.73 -9.13
N VAL A 123 0.26 -2.96 -8.27
CA VAL A 123 1.68 -3.11 -7.95
C VAL A 123 1.77 -3.66 -6.53
N VAL A 124 2.70 -4.58 -6.29
CA VAL A 124 2.90 -5.15 -4.95
C VAL A 124 4.09 -4.48 -4.27
N PHE A 125 3.91 -4.11 -3.01
CA PHE A 125 5.00 -3.75 -2.11
C PHE A 125 5.06 -4.75 -0.96
N MET A 126 6.07 -5.62 -0.97
CA MET A 126 6.38 -6.50 0.14
C MET A 126 7.15 -5.69 1.19
N ASN A 127 6.46 -5.38 2.28
CA ASN A 127 6.93 -4.51 3.35
C ASN A 127 7.54 -5.31 4.51
N LYS A 128 8.23 -4.61 5.42
CA LYS A 128 8.86 -5.19 6.61
C LYS A 128 9.93 -6.24 6.29
N CYS A 129 10.58 -6.16 5.13
CA CYS A 129 11.68 -7.05 4.78
C CYS A 129 12.88 -6.89 5.73
N ASP A 130 12.99 -5.76 6.43
CA ASP A 130 13.98 -5.54 7.49
C ASP A 130 13.82 -6.44 8.71
N MET A 131 12.67 -7.11 8.85
CA MET A 131 12.35 -8.02 9.94
C MET A 131 12.56 -9.50 9.56
N VAL A 132 12.96 -9.78 8.32
CA VAL A 132 13.10 -11.13 7.77
C VAL A 132 14.50 -11.30 7.19
N ASP A 133 15.33 -12.10 7.86
CA ASP A 133 16.72 -12.38 7.45
C ASP A 133 16.82 -13.58 6.47
N ASP A 134 15.72 -14.33 6.28
CA ASP A 134 15.69 -15.54 5.46
C ASP A 134 15.17 -15.25 4.05
N GLU A 135 16.06 -15.35 3.06
CA GLU A 135 15.76 -15.12 1.65
C GLU A 135 14.76 -16.15 1.10
N GLU A 136 14.80 -17.40 1.56
CA GLU A 136 13.85 -18.44 1.13
C GLU A 136 12.41 -18.11 1.58
N LEU A 137 12.27 -17.49 2.76
CA LEU A 137 10.97 -17.05 3.25
C LEU A 137 10.42 -15.88 2.42
N LEU A 138 11.27 -14.92 2.02
CA LEU A 138 10.86 -13.82 1.15
C LEU A 138 10.39 -14.31 -0.22
N GLU A 139 11.14 -15.24 -0.82
CA GLU A 139 10.75 -15.87 -2.09
C GLU A 139 9.42 -16.63 -1.97
N LEU A 140 9.22 -17.37 -0.86
CA LEU A 140 7.96 -18.06 -0.60
C LEU A 140 6.78 -17.09 -0.51
N VAL A 141 6.92 -15.99 0.24
CA VAL A 141 5.88 -14.97 0.36
C VAL A 141 5.59 -14.32 -1.00
N GLU A 142 6.62 -14.04 -1.80
CA GLU A 142 6.44 -13.53 -3.17
C GLU A 142 5.62 -14.51 -4.03
N MET A 143 5.97 -15.79 -4.01
CA MET A 143 5.23 -16.83 -4.74
C MET A 143 3.77 -16.87 -4.32
N GLU A 144 3.48 -16.89 -3.02
CA GLU A 144 2.10 -16.91 -2.51
C GLU A 144 1.29 -15.67 -2.92
N VAL A 145 1.91 -14.48 -2.93
CA VAL A 145 1.26 -13.25 -3.40
C VAL A 145 0.95 -13.31 -4.90
N ARG A 146 1.87 -13.82 -5.72
CA ARG A 146 1.68 -13.96 -7.16
C ARG A 146 0.57 -14.96 -7.48
N GLU A 147 0.56 -16.11 -6.82
CA GLU A 147 -0.51 -17.11 -6.94
C GLU A 147 -1.87 -16.51 -6.57
N LEU A 148 -1.93 -15.75 -5.48
CA LEU A 148 -3.15 -15.09 -5.03
C LEU A 148 -3.67 -14.05 -6.04
N LEU A 149 -2.78 -13.27 -6.65
CA LEU A 149 -3.16 -12.31 -7.70
C LEU A 149 -3.72 -13.04 -8.93
N SER A 150 -3.06 -14.12 -9.34
CA SER A 150 -3.49 -14.98 -10.44
C SER A 150 -4.85 -15.64 -10.18
N GLU A 151 -5.14 -16.04 -8.94
CA GLU A 151 -6.45 -16.58 -8.54
C GLU A 151 -7.62 -15.61 -8.80
N TYR A 152 -7.37 -14.30 -8.73
CA TYR A 152 -8.37 -13.23 -8.93
C TYR A 152 -8.23 -12.49 -10.26
N ASP A 153 -7.71 -13.16 -11.30
CA ASP A 153 -7.59 -12.65 -12.67
C ASP A 153 -6.72 -11.38 -12.82
N PHE A 154 -5.75 -11.18 -11.92
CA PHE A 154 -4.63 -10.27 -12.15
C PHE A 154 -3.43 -11.04 -12.71
N PRO A 155 -2.58 -10.42 -13.55
CA PRO A 155 -1.44 -11.12 -14.15
C PRO A 155 -0.28 -11.27 -13.14
N GLY A 156 -0.46 -12.11 -12.12
CA GLY A 156 0.42 -12.20 -10.94
C GLY A 156 1.91 -12.31 -11.26
N ASP A 157 2.28 -13.05 -12.29
CA ASP A 157 3.69 -13.24 -12.71
C ASP A 157 4.29 -12.01 -13.41
N ASP A 158 3.47 -11.18 -14.04
CA ASP A 158 3.91 -10.01 -14.83
C ASP A 158 3.84 -8.69 -14.04
N LEU A 159 3.21 -8.71 -12.86
CA LEU A 159 3.08 -7.52 -12.02
C LEU A 159 4.38 -7.20 -11.27
N PRO A 160 4.76 -5.91 -11.15
CA PRO A 160 5.89 -5.50 -10.34
C PRO A 160 5.66 -5.83 -8.87
N LEU A 161 6.63 -6.50 -8.27
CA LEU A 161 6.72 -6.71 -6.83
C LEU A 161 8.01 -6.07 -6.34
N ILE A 162 7.89 -5.20 -5.35
CA ILE A 162 9.00 -4.47 -4.75
C ILE A 162 9.11 -4.89 -3.30
N ALA A 163 10.25 -5.47 -2.91
CA ALA A 163 10.59 -5.78 -1.53
C ALA A 163 11.29 -4.59 -0.87
N GLY A 164 10.97 -4.32 0.39
CA GLY A 164 11.64 -3.27 1.17
C GLY A 164 11.04 -3.02 2.55
N SER A 165 11.48 -1.91 3.15
CA SER A 165 10.98 -1.43 4.43
C SER A 165 10.48 0.00 4.32
N ALA A 166 9.16 0.19 4.44
CA ALA A 166 8.55 1.51 4.48
C ALA A 166 9.01 2.31 5.71
N LEU A 167 9.29 1.64 6.83
CA LEU A 167 9.74 2.29 8.06
C LEU A 167 11.15 2.86 7.88
N LYS A 168 12.12 2.03 7.45
CA LYS A 168 13.49 2.50 7.18
C LYS A 168 13.53 3.60 6.12
N ALA A 169 12.71 3.47 5.07
CA ALA A 169 12.57 4.51 4.05
C ALA A 169 12.05 5.84 4.63
N LEU A 170 11.13 5.80 5.60
CA LEU A 170 10.61 6.97 6.29
C LEU A 170 11.67 7.61 7.21
N GLU A 171 12.47 6.79 7.89
CA GLU A 171 13.60 7.22 8.74
C GLU A 171 14.77 7.77 7.92
N GLY A 172 14.76 7.55 6.61
CA GLY A 172 15.78 8.02 5.68
C GLY A 172 17.03 7.13 5.65
N GLU A 173 16.92 5.92 6.18
CA GLU A 173 17.94 4.89 6.07
C GLU A 173 17.96 4.33 4.64
N LYS A 174 19.16 4.05 4.13
CA LYS A 174 19.34 3.43 2.82
C LYS A 174 19.67 1.96 3.05
N GLU A 175 18.71 1.08 2.82
CA GLU A 175 18.96 -0.33 2.57
C GLU A 175 18.15 -0.77 1.35
#